data_AF-A0A7W0XDX3-F1
#
_entry.id   AF-A0A7W0XDX3-F1
#
_cell.length_a   1.000
_cell.length_b   1.000
_cell.length_c   1.000
_cell.angle_alpha   90.00
_cell.angle_beta   90.00
_cell.angle_gamma   90.00
#
_symmetry.space_group_name_H-M   'P 1'
#
loop_
_entity.id
_entity.type
_entity.pdbx_description
1 polymer ?
#
loop_
_entity_poly.entity_id
_entity_poly.type
_entity_poly.pdbx_seq_one_letter_code
_entity_poly.pdbx_strand_id
1 'polypeptide(L)'
;MNQVKRRGATAGFSLVELLIAMTITLIMMGAATSLLSAGFRIRNRGNAVSDAAADGQRALNIMSREIANAGFNLITNGVVAQDSDSTHLRVRSNLNKFDTTASIASRNGVIDASEDVQYFVNAGAATDYLVRYDVNAASKTVLANRLSALRIYYFPQRVTYNTTTLANGTTDCNISGFSSAEVTPDLARYLVLAVCVSIPAFGPPNSEGYQPASNLLLVSDVTLRNADLLAY
;
A
#
# COMPACT_ATOMS: atom_id res chain seq x y z
N MET A 1 4.25 81.91 30.82
CA MET A 1 3.34 80.80 31.21
C MET A 1 4.03 79.48 30.90
N ASN A 2 4.60 78.80 31.92
CA ASN A 2 5.23 77.49 31.76
C ASN A 2 4.23 76.39 32.12
N GLN A 3 3.82 75.59 31.14
CA GLN A 3 3.06 74.37 31.38
C GLN A 3 3.98 73.29 31.95
N VAL A 4 3.71 72.90 33.20
CA VAL A 4 4.33 71.73 33.83
C VAL A 4 3.71 70.48 33.21
N LYS A 5 4.45 69.79 32.35
CA LYS A 5 4.11 68.41 31.91
C LYS A 5 4.09 67.51 33.15
N ARG A 6 2.90 67.06 33.57
CA ARG A 6 2.77 65.98 34.55
C ARG A 6 3.38 64.71 33.95
N ARG A 7 4.49 64.23 34.52
CA ARG A 7 4.96 62.87 34.28
C ARG A 7 3.92 61.92 34.86
N GLY A 8 3.33 61.06 34.02
CA GLY A 8 2.43 60.01 34.49
C GLY A 8 3.16 59.14 35.51
N ALA A 9 2.51 58.88 36.65
CA ALA A 9 3.05 58.00 37.68
C ALA A 9 3.19 56.59 37.10
N THR A 10 4.42 56.08 37.03
CA THR A 10 4.68 54.67 36.77
C THR A 10 4.26 53.86 37.99
N ALA A 11 3.07 53.25 37.92
CA ALA A 11 2.65 52.26 38.90
C ALA A 11 3.52 51.00 38.75
N GLY A 12 4.17 50.58 39.84
CA GLY A 12 4.89 49.31 39.88
C GLY A 12 3.92 48.13 39.95
N PHE A 13 4.31 46.99 39.37
CA PHE A 13 3.52 45.74 39.43
C PHE A 13 3.46 45.18 40.85
N SER A 14 2.28 44.69 41.26
CA SER A 14 2.14 43.91 42.49
C SER A 14 2.72 42.50 42.30
N LEU A 15 3.34 41.94 43.35
CA LEU A 15 3.83 40.56 43.37
C LEU A 15 2.73 39.54 43.02
N VAL A 16 1.49 39.80 43.45
CA VAL A 16 0.32 38.96 43.16
C VAL A 16 -0.01 39.00 41.66
N GLU A 17 0.09 40.18 41.05
CA GLU A 17 -0.21 40.40 39.65
C GLU A 17 0.83 39.73 38.74
N LEU A 18 2.11 39.72 39.16
CA LEU A 18 3.16 38.93 38.51
C LEU A 18 2.87 37.42 38.60
N LEU A 19 2.44 36.92 39.76
CA LEU A 19 2.12 35.51 39.98
C LEU A 19 0.92 35.07 39.11
N ILE A 20 -0.10 35.93 39.01
CA ILE A 20 -1.26 35.70 38.12
C ILE A 20 -0.80 35.71 36.65
N ALA A 21 0.04 36.65 36.23
CA ALA A 21 0.56 36.70 34.86
C ALA A 21 1.40 35.44 34.52
N MET A 22 2.25 34.98 35.44
CA MET A 22 3.05 33.77 35.25
C MET A 22 2.19 32.50 35.20
N THR A 23 1.14 32.40 36.02
CA THR A 23 0.23 31.24 35.99
C THR A 23 -0.58 31.18 34.71
N ILE A 24 -1.11 32.32 34.23
CA ILE A 24 -1.83 32.38 32.95
C ILE A 24 -0.91 32.03 31.78
N THR A 25 0.32 32.54 31.77
CA THR A 25 1.28 32.23 30.70
C THR A 25 1.67 30.74 30.70
N LEU A 26 1.82 30.11 31.86
CA LEU A 26 2.04 28.66 31.96
C LEU A 26 0.85 27.85 31.43
N ILE A 27 -0.38 28.24 31.76
CA ILE A 27 -1.59 27.58 31.25
C ILE A 27 -1.66 27.72 29.71
N MET A 28 -1.42 28.92 29.18
CA MET A 28 -1.42 29.14 27.73
C MET A 28 -0.29 28.39 27.02
N MET A 29 0.90 28.33 27.60
CA MET A 29 2.03 27.57 27.04
C MET A 29 1.74 26.07 27.05
N GLY A 30 1.08 25.56 28.09
CA GLY A 30 0.60 24.17 28.15
C GLY A 30 -0.38 23.86 27.03
N ALA A 31 -1.39 24.71 26.84
CA ALA A 31 -2.36 24.57 25.75
C ALA A 31 -1.69 24.66 24.36
N ALA A 32 -0.80 25.63 24.15
CA ALA A 32 -0.07 25.77 22.88
C ALA A 32 0.82 24.57 22.56
N THR A 33 1.51 24.01 23.57
CA THR A 33 2.37 22.83 23.41
C THR A 33 1.55 21.59 23.04
N SER A 34 0.37 21.42 23.64
CA SER A 34 -0.54 20.31 23.31
C SER A 34 -1.00 20.36 21.85
N LEU A 35 -1.39 21.54 21.36
CA LEU A 35 -1.80 21.76 19.97
C LEU A 35 -0.64 21.52 18.99
N LEU A 36 0.56 21.98 19.33
CA LEU A 36 1.75 21.76 18.51
C LEU A 36 2.10 20.27 18.43
N SER A 37 2.05 19.55 19.57
CA SER A 37 2.28 18.11 19.62
C SER A 37 1.25 17.34 18.78
N ALA A 38 -0.03 17.70 18.89
CA ALA A 38 -1.09 17.12 18.06
C ALA A 38 -0.84 17.38 16.56
N GLY A 39 -0.39 18.58 16.19
CA GLY A 39 -0.01 18.92 14.82
C GLY A 39 1.12 18.05 14.27
N PHE A 40 2.17 17.80 15.06
CA PHE A 40 3.25 16.88 14.66
C PHE A 40 2.78 15.44 14.51
N ARG A 41 1.89 14.94 15.38
CA ARG A 41 1.33 13.59 15.28
C ARG A 41 0.52 13.40 14.00
N ILE A 42 -0.33 14.37 13.66
CA ILE A 42 -1.14 14.34 12.43
C ILE A 42 -0.23 14.33 11.20
N ARG A 43 0.82 15.17 11.18
CA ARG A 43 1.78 15.20 10.07
C ARG A 43 2.56 13.89 9.94
N ASN A 44 3.03 13.32 11.05
CA ASN A 44 3.76 12.06 11.03
C ASN A 44 2.89 10.89 10.55
N ARG A 45 1.61 10.82 10.99
CA ARG A 45 0.65 9.85 10.45
C ARG A 45 0.40 10.10 8.97
N GLY A 46 0.20 11.34 8.56
CA GLY A 46 0.01 11.71 7.15
C GLY A 46 1.16 11.24 6.26
N ASN A 47 2.41 11.46 6.69
CA ASN A 47 3.59 10.97 5.99
C ASN A 47 3.61 9.43 5.91
N ALA A 48 3.36 8.74 7.03
CA ALA A 48 3.33 7.28 7.06
C ALA A 48 2.25 6.68 6.13
N VAL A 49 1.08 7.32 6.05
CA VAL A 49 0.00 6.92 5.12
C VAL A 49 0.43 7.16 3.68
N SER A 50 0.99 8.33 3.37
CA SER A 50 1.43 8.69 2.01
C SER A 50 2.52 7.74 1.51
N ASP A 51 3.53 7.46 2.33
CA ASP A 51 4.63 6.55 1.99
C ASP A 51 4.11 5.13 1.74
N ALA A 52 3.26 4.63 2.64
CA ALA A 52 2.71 3.29 2.55
C ALA A 52 1.79 3.13 1.32
N ALA A 53 0.98 4.15 1.01
CA ALA A 53 0.16 4.18 -0.19
C ALA A 53 1.01 4.21 -1.47
N ALA A 54 2.06 5.03 -1.51
CA ALA A 54 2.95 5.14 -2.66
C ALA A 54 3.69 3.83 -2.95
N ASP A 55 4.22 3.17 -1.91
CA ASP A 55 4.89 1.87 -2.04
C ASP A 55 3.93 0.78 -2.53
N GLY A 56 2.72 0.69 -1.95
CA GLY A 56 1.70 -0.27 -2.37
C GLY A 56 1.26 -0.05 -3.82
N GLN A 57 1.05 1.20 -4.24
CA GLN A 57 0.71 1.55 -5.63
C GLN A 57 1.83 1.21 -6.60
N ARG A 58 3.09 1.49 -6.25
CA ARG A 58 4.25 1.11 -7.06
C ARG A 58 4.31 -0.40 -7.25
N ALA A 59 4.12 -1.17 -6.18
CA ALA A 59 4.12 -2.62 -6.24
C ALA A 59 2.99 -3.15 -7.13
N LEU A 60 1.77 -2.64 -6.99
CA LEU A 60 0.63 -3.00 -7.85
C LEU A 60 0.88 -2.65 -9.32
N ASN A 61 1.53 -1.52 -9.62
CA ASN A 61 1.88 -1.15 -10.99
C ASN A 61 2.93 -2.09 -11.61
N ILE A 62 3.89 -2.57 -10.82
CA ILE A 62 4.86 -3.58 -11.27
C ILE A 62 4.14 -4.92 -11.52
N MET A 63 3.38 -5.40 -10.53
CA MET A 63 2.62 -6.65 -10.62
C MET A 63 1.68 -6.65 -11.82
N SER A 64 0.83 -5.64 -11.95
CA SER A 64 -0.16 -5.56 -13.02
C SER A 64 0.47 -5.57 -14.42
N ARG A 65 1.60 -4.88 -14.61
CA ARG A 65 2.30 -4.89 -15.90
C ARG A 65 2.87 -6.27 -16.24
N GLU A 66 3.47 -6.95 -15.27
CA GLU A 66 4.05 -8.29 -15.50
C GLU A 66 2.95 -9.35 -15.68
N ILE A 67 1.92 -9.31 -14.84
CA ILE A 67 0.76 -10.22 -14.91
C ILE A 67 -0.02 -10.02 -16.20
N ALA A 68 -0.21 -8.78 -16.67
CA ALA A 68 -0.91 -8.53 -17.94
C ALA A 68 -0.23 -9.21 -19.14
N ASN A 69 1.10 -9.40 -19.08
CA ASN A 69 1.88 -10.08 -20.10
C ASN A 69 1.99 -11.60 -19.87
N ALA A 70 1.39 -12.15 -18.81
CA ALA A 70 1.34 -13.59 -18.58
C ALA A 70 0.80 -14.32 -19.81
N GLY A 71 1.35 -15.49 -20.09
CA GLY A 71 0.95 -16.33 -21.23
C GLY A 71 1.58 -15.91 -22.55
N PHE A 72 2.46 -14.90 -22.55
CA PHE A 72 3.13 -14.47 -23.78
C PHE A 72 4.00 -15.62 -24.34
N ASN A 73 3.75 -15.99 -25.59
CA ASN A 73 4.34 -17.15 -26.27
C ASN A 73 4.15 -18.49 -25.52
N LEU A 74 2.99 -18.65 -24.87
CA LEU A 74 2.54 -19.90 -24.24
C LEU A 74 1.18 -20.30 -24.82
N ILE A 75 0.82 -21.58 -24.68
CA ILE A 75 -0.49 -22.13 -25.10
C ILE A 75 -1.56 -21.89 -24.00
N THR A 76 -1.11 -21.54 -22.79
CA THR A 76 -1.98 -21.25 -21.64
C THR A 76 -2.00 -19.76 -21.35
N ASN A 77 -2.88 -19.34 -20.43
CA ASN A 77 -2.92 -17.96 -19.92
C ASN A 77 -1.66 -17.53 -19.11
N GLY A 78 -0.68 -18.43 -18.97
CA GLY A 78 0.56 -18.21 -18.24
C GLY A 78 0.44 -18.29 -16.72
N VAL A 79 -0.76 -18.43 -16.16
CA VAL A 79 -0.94 -18.60 -14.71
C VAL A 79 -0.71 -20.06 -14.34
N VAL A 80 0.15 -20.31 -13.35
CA VAL A 80 0.46 -21.67 -12.89
C VAL A 80 -0.51 -22.04 -11.77
N ALA A 81 -1.59 -22.76 -12.09
CA ALA A 81 -2.67 -23.04 -11.15
C ALA A 81 -2.24 -23.80 -9.89
N GLN A 82 -1.21 -24.65 -9.97
CA GLN A 82 -0.72 -25.39 -8.80
C GLN A 82 -0.05 -24.49 -7.74
N ASP A 83 0.51 -23.35 -8.16
CA ASP A 83 1.25 -22.41 -7.29
C ASP A 83 0.52 -21.06 -7.16
N SER A 84 -0.75 -21.02 -7.56
CA SER A 84 -1.58 -19.82 -7.56
C SER A 84 -2.85 -20.08 -6.76
N ASP A 85 -3.08 -19.24 -5.75
CA ASP A 85 -4.24 -19.28 -4.87
C ASP A 85 -4.66 -17.86 -4.49
N SER A 86 -5.53 -17.72 -3.49
CA SER A 86 -6.00 -16.40 -3.06
C SER A 86 -4.90 -15.46 -2.54
N THR A 87 -3.69 -15.94 -2.27
CA THR A 87 -2.57 -15.20 -1.64
C THR A 87 -1.23 -15.34 -2.37
N HIS A 88 -1.10 -16.34 -3.24
CA HIS A 88 0.07 -16.60 -4.07
C HIS A 88 -0.32 -16.51 -5.54
N LEU A 89 0.53 -15.92 -6.38
CA LEU A 89 0.31 -15.93 -7.81
C LEU A 89 1.62 -16.18 -8.53
N ARG A 90 1.68 -17.26 -9.30
CA ARG A 90 2.80 -17.55 -10.18
C ARG A 90 2.39 -17.39 -11.64
N VAL A 91 3.12 -16.55 -12.38
CA VAL A 91 2.89 -16.30 -13.79
C VAL A 91 4.14 -16.57 -14.61
N ARG A 92 3.93 -17.07 -15.83
CA ARG A 92 4.96 -17.40 -16.80
C ARG A 92 4.73 -16.66 -18.11
N SER A 93 5.83 -16.26 -18.75
CA SER A 93 5.86 -15.60 -20.06
C SER A 93 7.22 -15.84 -20.71
N ASN A 94 7.27 -16.20 -22.00
CA ASN A 94 8.54 -16.24 -22.73
C ASN A 94 8.80 -14.88 -23.37
N LEU A 95 9.52 -14.01 -22.68
CA LEU A 95 9.68 -12.60 -23.04
C LEU A 95 10.66 -12.38 -24.20
N ASN A 96 11.46 -13.39 -24.55
CA ASN A 96 12.52 -13.26 -25.54
C ASN A 96 12.29 -14.05 -26.84
N LYS A 97 11.08 -14.58 -27.08
CA LYS A 97 10.70 -15.31 -28.31
C LYS A 97 11.23 -14.66 -29.61
N PHE A 98 11.12 -13.32 -29.67
CA PHE A 98 11.49 -12.52 -30.84
C PHE A 98 12.90 -11.92 -30.77
N ASP A 99 13.64 -12.16 -29.68
CA ASP A 99 15.03 -11.74 -29.57
C ASP A 99 15.92 -12.70 -30.37
N THR A 100 16.43 -12.24 -31.52
CA THR A 100 17.31 -13.03 -32.38
C THR A 100 18.70 -13.25 -31.80
N THR A 101 19.06 -12.52 -30.73
CA THR A 101 20.34 -12.66 -30.03
C THR A 101 20.27 -13.71 -28.92
N ALA A 102 19.06 -14.05 -28.45
CA ALA A 102 18.84 -15.09 -27.47
C ALA A 102 19.04 -16.50 -28.08
N SER A 103 19.42 -17.45 -27.21
CA SER A 103 19.59 -18.85 -27.62
C SER A 103 18.28 -19.46 -28.14
N ILE A 104 18.35 -20.48 -28.99
CA ILE A 104 17.14 -21.19 -29.47
C ILE A 104 16.35 -21.78 -28.29
N ALA A 105 17.04 -22.22 -27.22
CA ALA A 105 16.40 -22.74 -26.02
C ALA A 105 15.61 -21.64 -25.28
N SER A 106 16.22 -20.47 -25.06
CA SER A 106 15.57 -19.29 -24.49
C SER A 106 14.31 -18.91 -25.27
N ARG A 107 14.47 -18.72 -26.59
CA ARG A 107 13.37 -18.32 -27.48
C ARG A 107 12.22 -19.31 -27.56
N ASN A 108 12.40 -20.56 -27.15
CA ASN A 108 11.36 -21.58 -27.18
C ASN A 108 10.94 -22.06 -25.77
N GLY A 109 11.58 -21.54 -24.72
CA GLY A 109 11.38 -21.96 -23.34
C GLY A 109 10.94 -20.81 -22.44
N VAL A 110 10.73 -21.12 -21.16
CA VAL A 110 10.53 -20.13 -20.09
C VAL A 110 11.65 -20.38 -19.09
N ILE A 111 12.87 -19.99 -19.44
CA ILE A 111 14.09 -20.38 -18.72
C ILE A 111 14.93 -19.20 -18.29
N ASP A 112 14.65 -18.02 -18.83
CA ASP A 112 15.43 -16.82 -18.53
C ASP A 112 14.85 -16.08 -17.33
N ALA A 113 15.65 -15.15 -16.80
CA ALA A 113 15.22 -14.29 -15.71
C ALA A 113 13.96 -13.49 -16.11
N SER A 114 13.06 -13.31 -15.14
CA SER A 114 11.78 -12.60 -15.26
C SER A 114 10.73 -13.27 -16.15
N GLU A 115 10.99 -14.48 -16.62
CA GLU A 115 10.03 -15.27 -17.39
C GLU A 115 9.11 -16.13 -16.52
N ASP A 116 9.54 -16.50 -15.31
CA ASP A 116 8.74 -17.23 -14.33
C ASP A 116 8.81 -16.52 -12.97
N VAL A 117 7.73 -15.83 -12.62
CA VAL A 117 7.68 -14.96 -11.44
C VAL A 117 6.52 -15.35 -10.52
N GLN A 118 6.79 -15.34 -9.23
CA GLN A 118 5.84 -15.64 -8.18
C GLN A 118 5.70 -14.46 -7.21
N TYR A 119 4.47 -14.12 -6.88
CA TYR A 119 4.10 -13.06 -5.95
C TYR A 119 3.46 -13.66 -4.72
N PHE A 120 3.91 -13.24 -3.54
CA PHE A 120 3.34 -13.63 -2.26
C PHE A 120 3.72 -12.64 -1.16
N VAL A 121 2.96 -12.66 -0.08
CA VAL A 121 3.31 -11.94 1.14
C VAL A 121 4.17 -12.85 2.01
N ASN A 122 5.35 -12.36 2.39
CA ASN A 122 6.22 -13.06 3.32
C ASN A 122 6.17 -12.38 4.68
N ALA A 123 6.12 -13.19 5.74
CA ALA A 123 6.11 -12.70 7.10
C ALA A 123 7.46 -12.06 7.46
N GLY A 124 7.41 -10.86 8.01
CA GLY A 124 8.60 -10.14 8.47
C GLY A 124 8.70 -10.06 9.99
N ALA A 125 9.89 -9.77 10.49
CA ALA A 125 10.12 -9.60 11.94
C ALA A 125 9.37 -8.40 12.55
N ALA A 126 8.99 -7.42 11.72
CA ALA A 126 8.25 -6.22 12.15
C ALA A 126 6.99 -5.96 11.33
N THR A 127 7.05 -6.17 10.01
CA THR A 127 5.91 -6.01 9.10
C THR A 127 6.02 -6.99 7.95
N ASP A 128 4.89 -7.48 7.45
CA ASP A 128 4.90 -8.34 6.27
C ASP A 128 5.20 -7.53 5.01
N TYR A 129 5.78 -8.20 4.03
CA TYR A 129 6.27 -7.58 2.81
C TYR A 129 5.88 -8.39 1.58
N LEU A 130 5.56 -7.70 0.50
CA LEU A 130 5.23 -8.31 -0.78
C LEU A 130 6.53 -8.62 -1.51
N VAL A 131 6.66 -9.88 -1.87
CA VAL A 131 7.84 -10.42 -2.55
C VAL A 131 7.47 -10.72 -3.99
N ARG A 132 8.34 -10.29 -4.89
CA ARG A 132 8.48 -10.86 -6.23
C ARG A 132 9.63 -11.87 -6.18
N TYR A 133 9.33 -13.13 -6.43
CA TYR A 133 10.30 -14.21 -6.54
C TYR A 133 10.45 -14.60 -8.01
N ASP A 134 11.67 -14.53 -8.53
CA ASP A 134 12.02 -15.01 -9.86
C ASP A 134 12.52 -16.45 -9.73
N VAL A 135 11.76 -17.40 -10.26
CA VAL A 135 12.06 -18.83 -10.12
C VAL A 135 13.31 -19.20 -10.91
N ASN A 136 13.46 -18.65 -12.11
CA ASN A 136 14.57 -18.96 -13.01
C ASN A 136 15.88 -18.31 -12.54
N ALA A 137 15.81 -17.10 -11.97
CA ALA A 137 16.97 -16.43 -11.38
C ALA A 137 17.21 -16.78 -9.90
N ALA A 138 16.31 -17.55 -9.28
CA ALA A 138 16.29 -17.85 -7.85
C ALA A 138 16.43 -16.60 -6.95
N SER A 139 15.89 -15.45 -7.39
CA SER A 139 16.07 -14.16 -6.71
C SER A 139 14.77 -13.65 -6.09
N LYS A 140 14.85 -13.03 -4.91
CA LYS A 140 13.72 -12.37 -4.25
C LYS A 140 13.91 -10.86 -4.27
N THR A 141 12.87 -10.13 -4.64
CA THR A 141 12.81 -8.67 -4.57
C THR A 141 11.63 -8.26 -3.72
N VAL A 142 11.87 -7.40 -2.74
CA VAL A 142 10.81 -6.79 -1.93
C VAL A 142 10.21 -5.63 -2.71
N LEU A 143 8.90 -5.66 -2.94
CA LEU A 143 8.18 -4.64 -3.71
C LEU A 143 7.55 -3.58 -2.81
N ALA A 144 6.97 -4.00 -1.69
CA ALA A 144 6.33 -3.11 -0.72
C ALA A 144 6.44 -3.71 0.69
N ASN A 145 6.51 -2.81 1.68
CA ASN A 145 6.51 -3.15 3.10
C ASN A 145 5.16 -2.74 3.72
N ARG A 146 4.94 -3.12 4.98
CA ARG A 146 3.73 -2.81 5.74
C ARG A 146 2.48 -3.38 5.10
N LEU A 147 2.57 -4.58 4.56
CA LEU A 147 1.38 -5.27 4.09
C LEU A 147 0.73 -6.04 5.23
N SER A 148 -0.59 -6.10 5.19
CA SER A 148 -1.39 -6.94 6.08
C SER A 148 -2.01 -8.10 5.32
N ALA A 149 -2.30 -7.93 4.03
CA ALA A 149 -2.88 -8.97 3.18
C ALA A 149 -2.63 -8.69 1.70
N LEU A 150 -2.48 -9.76 0.93
CA LEU A 150 -2.66 -9.80 -0.52
C LEU A 150 -3.80 -10.77 -0.79
N ARG A 151 -4.80 -10.34 -1.56
CA ARG A 151 -5.88 -11.19 -2.04
C ARG A 151 -5.96 -11.13 -3.56
N ILE A 152 -6.10 -12.29 -4.18
CA ILE A 152 -6.06 -12.46 -5.62
C ILE A 152 -7.33 -13.19 -6.02
N TYR A 153 -8.07 -12.60 -6.95
CA TYR A 153 -9.33 -13.13 -7.45
C TYR A 153 -9.22 -13.39 -8.94
N TYR A 154 -9.79 -14.51 -9.38
CA TYR A 154 -9.62 -15.02 -10.73
C TYR A 154 -10.96 -15.06 -11.45
N PHE A 155 -11.08 -14.36 -12.58
CA PHE A 155 -12.33 -14.25 -13.33
C PHE A 155 -12.13 -14.61 -14.80
N PRO A 156 -13.17 -15.19 -15.45
CA PRO A 156 -13.13 -15.49 -16.88
C PRO A 156 -13.31 -14.23 -17.74
N GLN A 157 -13.74 -13.12 -17.14
CA GLN A 157 -14.04 -11.86 -17.81
C GLN A 157 -13.91 -10.70 -16.83
N ARG A 158 -13.96 -9.47 -17.35
CA ARG A 158 -14.00 -8.26 -16.52
C ARG A 158 -15.20 -8.29 -15.57
N VAL A 159 -14.97 -7.92 -14.31
CA VAL A 159 -16.01 -7.88 -13.27
C VAL A 159 -16.12 -6.51 -12.62
N THR A 160 -17.28 -6.24 -12.03
CA THR A 160 -17.47 -5.19 -11.03
C THR A 160 -17.49 -5.82 -9.63
N TYR A 161 -17.10 -5.06 -8.62
CA TYR A 161 -17.07 -5.48 -7.22
C TYR A 161 -17.28 -4.27 -6.31
N ASN A 162 -17.56 -4.56 -5.05
CA ASN A 162 -17.71 -3.59 -3.98
C ASN A 162 -16.49 -3.64 -3.06
N THR A 163 -15.99 -2.46 -2.70
CA THR A 163 -15.04 -2.28 -1.60
C THR A 163 -15.83 -1.97 -0.34
N THR A 164 -15.81 -2.85 0.66
CA THR A 164 -16.57 -2.63 1.90
C THR A 164 -15.77 -1.74 2.84
N THR A 165 -16.33 -0.60 3.20
CA THR A 165 -15.86 0.17 4.37
C THR A 165 -16.55 -0.36 5.61
N LEU A 166 -15.78 -0.81 6.60
CA LEU A 166 -16.30 -1.20 7.92
C LEU A 166 -16.85 0.05 8.64
N ALA A 167 -17.80 -0.17 9.56
CA ALA A 167 -18.50 0.89 10.29
C ALA A 167 -17.59 1.82 11.12
N ASN A 168 -16.34 1.40 11.39
CA ASN A 168 -15.31 2.17 12.07
C ASN A 168 -14.46 3.04 11.12
N GLY A 169 -14.83 3.16 9.84
CA GLY A 169 -14.08 3.91 8.83
C GLY A 169 -12.81 3.22 8.33
N THR A 170 -12.56 1.97 8.71
CA THR A 170 -11.49 1.15 8.13
C THR A 170 -12.01 0.39 6.91
N THR A 171 -11.22 0.28 5.85
CA THR A 171 -11.57 -0.61 4.73
C THR A 171 -11.33 -2.06 5.12
N ASP A 172 -12.31 -2.93 4.83
CA ASP A 172 -12.08 -4.37 4.84
C ASP A 172 -10.93 -4.68 3.87
N CYS A 173 -10.03 -5.59 4.24
CA CYS A 173 -8.91 -6.01 3.40
C CYS A 173 -9.38 -6.97 2.28
N ASN A 174 -10.60 -6.76 1.79
CA ASN A 174 -11.35 -7.67 0.96
C ASN A 174 -12.27 -6.90 0.02
N ILE A 175 -12.60 -7.53 -1.10
CA ILE A 175 -13.62 -7.08 -2.03
C ILE A 175 -14.70 -8.15 -2.13
N SER A 176 -15.92 -7.73 -2.48
CA SER A 176 -17.08 -8.62 -2.52
C SER A 176 -18.11 -8.18 -3.57
N GLY A 177 -19.20 -8.91 -3.72
CA GLY A 177 -20.29 -8.53 -4.63
C GLY A 177 -19.89 -8.57 -6.12
N PHE A 178 -19.11 -9.59 -6.50
CA PHE A 178 -18.64 -9.77 -7.86
C PHE A 178 -19.79 -9.96 -8.86
N SER A 179 -19.70 -9.32 -10.02
CA SER A 179 -20.68 -9.49 -11.11
C SER A 179 -20.60 -10.83 -11.84
N SER A 180 -19.54 -11.61 -11.60
CA SER A 180 -19.34 -12.95 -12.14
C SER A 180 -18.67 -13.82 -11.08
N ALA A 181 -18.92 -15.13 -11.14
CA ALA A 181 -18.24 -16.10 -10.29
C ALA A 181 -16.74 -16.19 -10.63
N GLU A 182 -15.94 -16.51 -9.60
CA GLU A 182 -14.53 -16.84 -9.77
C GLU A 182 -14.34 -18.18 -10.48
N VAL A 183 -13.21 -18.31 -11.16
CA VAL A 183 -12.76 -19.53 -11.84
C VAL A 183 -11.42 -19.98 -11.27
N THR A 184 -11.00 -21.19 -11.63
CA THR A 184 -9.65 -21.65 -11.31
C THR A 184 -8.59 -20.80 -12.03
N PRO A 185 -7.36 -20.68 -11.47
CA PRO A 185 -6.36 -19.77 -12.03
C PRO A 185 -5.98 -20.04 -13.50
N ASP A 186 -6.04 -21.30 -13.95
CA ASP A 186 -5.78 -21.72 -15.33
C ASP A 186 -6.85 -21.27 -16.34
N LEU A 187 -8.07 -20.98 -15.87
CA LEU A 187 -9.18 -20.49 -16.68
C LEU A 187 -9.37 -18.97 -16.61
N ALA A 188 -8.54 -18.29 -15.80
CA ALA A 188 -8.63 -16.85 -15.62
C ALA A 188 -8.24 -16.10 -16.90
N ARG A 189 -8.98 -15.03 -17.19
CA ARG A 189 -8.63 -14.01 -18.21
C ARG A 189 -8.53 -12.62 -17.61
N TYR A 190 -9.05 -12.46 -16.41
CA TYR A 190 -9.08 -11.22 -15.66
C TYR A 190 -8.79 -11.51 -14.20
N LEU A 191 -7.88 -10.75 -13.61
CA LEU A 191 -7.51 -10.86 -12.21
C LEU A 191 -7.85 -9.55 -11.51
N VAL A 192 -8.27 -9.66 -10.25
CA VAL A 192 -8.36 -8.51 -9.34
C VAL A 192 -7.39 -8.75 -8.20
N LEU A 193 -6.50 -7.79 -7.98
CA LEU A 193 -5.49 -7.79 -6.93
C LEU A 193 -5.93 -6.82 -5.84
N ALA A 194 -6.24 -7.31 -4.65
CA ALA A 194 -6.57 -6.51 -3.48
C ALA A 194 -5.42 -6.58 -2.48
N VAL A 195 -4.73 -5.46 -2.29
CA VAL A 195 -3.58 -5.33 -1.40
C VAL A 195 -3.95 -4.43 -0.23
N CYS A 196 -3.76 -4.94 0.98
CA CYS A 196 -4.07 -4.21 2.21
C CYS A 196 -2.78 -3.74 2.86
N VAL A 197 -2.63 -2.43 3.00
CA VAL A 197 -1.45 -1.79 3.61
C VAL A 197 -1.79 -1.37 5.04
N SER A 198 -0.95 -1.76 6.01
CA SER A 198 -1.10 -1.42 7.42
C SER A 198 -0.49 -0.06 7.74
N ILE A 199 -1.27 0.76 8.44
CA ILE A 199 -0.87 2.06 8.97
C ILE A 199 -0.76 1.90 10.48
N PRO A 200 0.43 2.10 11.07
CA PRO A 200 0.63 1.91 12.50
C PRO A 200 -0.15 2.94 13.32
N ALA A 201 -0.47 2.56 14.56
CA ALA A 201 -1.04 3.49 15.52
C ALA A 201 -0.03 4.59 15.89
N PHE A 202 -0.54 5.79 16.18
CA PHE A 202 0.27 6.91 16.67
C PHE A 202 -0.21 7.36 18.05
N GLY A 203 0.74 7.43 18.98
CA GLY A 203 0.50 7.76 20.38
C GLY A 203 0.07 6.56 21.23
N PRO A 204 0.13 6.67 22.57
CA PRO A 204 -0.36 5.64 23.46
C PRO A 204 -1.90 5.59 23.46
N PRO A 205 -2.53 4.41 23.61
CA PRO A 205 -3.97 4.29 23.78
C PRO A 205 -4.49 5.19 24.91
N ASN A 206 -5.70 5.73 24.74
CA ASN A 206 -6.36 6.64 25.69
C ASN A 206 -5.64 7.97 25.96
N SER A 207 -4.71 8.38 25.09
CA SER A 207 -4.14 9.73 25.13
C SER A 207 -4.82 10.67 24.14
N GLU A 208 -4.79 11.97 24.45
CA GLU A 208 -5.22 12.98 23.49
C GLU A 208 -4.41 12.88 22.19
N GLY A 209 -5.12 12.86 21.06
CA GLY A 209 -4.52 12.69 19.75
C GLY A 209 -4.01 11.27 19.46
N TYR A 210 -4.43 10.26 20.23
CA TYR A 210 -4.25 8.86 19.85
C TYR A 210 -4.96 8.57 18.53
N GLN A 211 -4.24 7.95 17.61
CA GLN A 211 -4.79 7.49 16.34
C GLN A 211 -4.58 5.98 16.26
N PRO A 212 -5.64 5.17 16.22
CA PRO A 212 -5.51 3.72 16.18
C PRO A 212 -4.87 3.27 14.86
N ALA A 213 -4.33 2.06 14.86
CA ALA A 213 -3.88 1.42 13.64
C ALA A 213 -5.06 1.28 12.66
N SER A 214 -4.79 1.46 11.38
CA SER A 214 -5.80 1.39 10.32
C SER A 214 -5.22 0.73 9.08
N ASN A 215 -6.09 0.26 8.19
CA ASN A 215 -5.67 -0.35 6.93
C ASN A 215 -6.15 0.47 5.74
N LEU A 216 -5.33 0.50 4.70
CA LEU A 216 -5.65 1.09 3.40
C LEU A 216 -5.76 -0.04 2.37
N LEU A 217 -6.95 -0.21 1.79
CA LEU A 217 -7.16 -1.13 0.68
C LEU A 217 -6.76 -0.45 -0.64
N LEU A 218 -5.86 -1.10 -1.38
CA LEU A 218 -5.50 -0.75 -2.74
C LEU A 218 -5.94 -1.89 -3.66
N VAL A 219 -6.62 -1.57 -4.76
CA VAL A 219 -7.09 -2.58 -5.71
C VAL A 219 -6.51 -2.30 -7.09
N SER A 220 -6.12 -3.35 -7.80
CA SER A 220 -5.67 -3.29 -9.19
C SER A 220 -6.36 -4.35 -10.03
N ASP A 221 -6.84 -3.94 -11.18
CA ASP A 221 -7.55 -4.75 -12.15
C ASP A 221 -6.63 -5.11 -13.30
N VAL A 222 -6.49 -6.39 -13.62
CA VAL A 222 -5.52 -6.86 -14.62
C VAL A 222 -6.21 -7.77 -15.63
N THR A 223 -6.16 -7.39 -16.91
CA THR A 223 -6.57 -8.28 -18.01
C THR A 223 -5.37 -9.03 -18.55
N LEU A 224 -5.46 -10.36 -18.62
CA LEU A 224 -4.43 -11.20 -19.22
C LEU A 224 -4.52 -11.08 -20.74
N ARG A 225 -3.53 -10.46 -21.37
CA ARG A 225 -3.57 -10.14 -22.80
C ARG A 225 -3.51 -11.37 -23.70
N ASN A 226 -2.95 -12.45 -23.17
CA ASN A 226 -2.53 -13.60 -23.96
C ASN A 226 -3.34 -14.85 -23.62
N ALA A 227 -4.39 -14.72 -22.79
CA ALA A 227 -5.20 -15.84 -22.33
C ALA A 227 -6.06 -16.49 -23.43
N ASP A 228 -6.30 -15.78 -24.54
CA ASP A 228 -7.15 -16.23 -25.66
C ASP A 228 -6.37 -16.46 -26.97
N LEU A 229 -5.03 -16.44 -26.92
CA LEU A 229 -4.21 -16.64 -28.11
C LEU A 229 -3.95 -18.13 -28.32
N LEU A 230 -4.45 -18.66 -29.45
CA LEU A 230 -4.22 -20.06 -29.85
C LEU A 230 -2.80 -20.29 -30.41
N ALA A 231 -2.14 -19.24 -30.91
CA ALA A 231 -0.76 -19.28 -31.40
C ALA A 231 -0.15 -17.86 -31.43
N TYR A 232 1.17 -17.80 -31.34
CA TYR A 232 2.02 -16.60 -31.45
C TYR A 232 2.86 -16.59 -32.72
#